data_AF-A0A133V6S4-F1
#
_entry.id   AF-A0A133V6S4-F1
#
_cell.length_a   1.000
_cell.length_b   1.000
_cell.length_c   1.000
_cell.angle_alpha   90.00
_cell.angle_beta   90.00
_cell.angle_gamma   90.00
#
_symmetry.space_group_name_H-M   'P 1'
#
loop_
_entity.id
_entity.type
_entity.pdbx_description
1 polymer ?
#
loop_
_entity_poly.entity_id
_entity_poly.type
_entity_poly.pdbx_seq_one_letter_code
_entity_poly.pdbx_strand_id
1 'polypeptide(L)' 'MREEDKKLVWESFSSVRAYLSHPEALEERIEELSKEDLSLDGFVEEFGNLTSVAADPTEKTDWRIFLNDLRSRLS' A
#
# COMPACT_ATOMS: atom_id res chain seq x y z
N MET A 1 4.63 7.06 -10.92
CA MET A 1 4.58 5.60 -11.26
C MET A 1 4.02 5.36 -12.65
N ARG A 2 4.45 4.28 -13.32
CA ARG A 2 3.84 3.83 -14.59
C ARG A 2 2.46 3.21 -14.34
N GLU A 3 1.62 3.14 -15.36
CA GLU A 3 0.27 2.58 -15.24
C GLU A 3 0.27 1.10 -14.81
N GLU A 4 1.26 0.32 -15.26
CA GLU A 4 1.42 -1.09 -14.87
C GLU A 4 1.74 -1.23 -13.37
N ASP A 5 2.60 -0.35 -12.85
CA ASP A 5 2.97 -0.31 -11.43
C ASP A 5 1.74 0.07 -10.58
N LYS A 6 0.96 1.08 -11.01
CA LYS A 6 -0.30 1.45 -10.36
C LYS A 6 -1.30 0.30 -10.35
N LYS A 7 -1.44 -0.41 -11.47
CA LYS A 7 -2.34 -1.56 -11.58
C LYS A 7 -1.98 -2.64 -10.56
N LEU A 8 -0.68 -2.95 -10.42
CA LEU A 8 -0.21 -3.93 -9.45
C LEU A 8 -0.52 -3.52 -7.99
N VAL A 9 -0.32 -2.25 -7.66
CA VAL A 9 -0.67 -1.69 -6.35
C VAL A 9 -2.16 -1.86 -6.06
N TRP A 10 -3.03 -1.50 -7.00
CA TRP A 10 -4.48 -1.63 -6.85
C TRP A 10 -4.99 -3.07 -6.84
N GLU A 11 -4.35 -3.97 -7.58
CA GLU A 11 -4.62 -5.41 -7.53
C GLU A 11 -4.26 -5.98 -6.15
N SER A 12 -3.12 -5.55 -5.59
CA SER A 12 -2.70 -5.95 -4.25
C SER A 12 -3.70 -5.49 -3.20
N PHE A 13 -4.10 -4.21 -3.24
CA PHE A 13 -5.14 -3.65 -2.37
C PHE A 13 -6.45 -4.43 -2.47
N SER A 14 -6.94 -4.66 -3.70
CA SER A 14 -8.19 -5.39 -3.94
C SER A 14 -8.16 -6.81 -3.36
N SER A 15 -7.00 -7.47 -3.44
CA SER A 15 -6.83 -8.83 -2.94
C SER A 15 -6.85 -8.93 -1.41
N VAL A 16 -6.35 -7.90 -0.72
CA VAL A 16 -6.30 -7.89 0.74
C VAL A 16 -7.49 -7.20 1.39
N ARG A 17 -8.28 -6.43 0.62
CA ARG A 17 -9.35 -5.56 1.12
C ARG A 17 -10.31 -6.23 2.11
N ALA A 18 -10.68 -7.48 1.84
CA ALA A 18 -11.62 -8.24 2.69
C ALA A 18 -11.06 -8.60 4.09
N TYR A 19 -9.75 -8.48 4.28
CA TYR A 19 -9.05 -8.78 5.54
C TYR A 19 -8.69 -7.53 6.35
N LEU A 20 -8.98 -6.34 5.82
CA LEU A 20 -8.63 -5.07 6.45
C LEU A 20 -9.73 -4.61 7.39
N SER A 21 -9.34 -3.97 8.49
CA SER A 21 -10.28 -3.37 9.43
C SER A 21 -10.75 -1.99 8.95
N HIS A 22 -9.86 -1.23 8.31
CA HIS A 22 -10.06 0.12 7.80
C HIS A 22 -9.55 0.26 6.36
N PRO A 23 -10.18 -0.43 5.38
CA PRO A 23 -9.72 -0.40 4.00
C PRO A 23 -9.71 1.00 3.38
N GLU A 24 -10.64 1.88 3.79
CA GLU A 24 -10.77 3.23 3.26
C GLU A 24 -9.55 4.11 3.58
N ALA A 25 -8.98 3.97 4.79
CA ALA A 25 -7.79 4.71 5.20
C ALA A 25 -6.55 4.27 4.39
N LEU A 26 -6.46 2.98 4.06
CA LEU A 26 -5.42 2.47 3.18
C LEU A 26 -5.62 2.95 1.74
N GLU A 27 -6.86 2.97 1.24
CA GLU A 27 -7.22 3.44 -0.09
C GLU A 27 -6.80 4.90 -0.32
N GLU A 28 -7.12 5.78 0.63
CA GLU A 28 -6.69 7.19 0.57
C GLU A 28 -5.17 7.33 0.47
N ARG A 29 -4.41 6.56 1.26
CA ARG A 29 -2.94 6.60 1.21
C ARG A 29 -2.36 6.08 -0.10
N ILE A 30 -2.95 5.02 -0.65
CA ILE A 30 -2.56 4.50 -1.97
C ILE A 30 -2.82 5.56 -3.04
N GLU A 31 -3.97 6.23 -3.00
CA GLU A 31 -4.29 7.31 -3.95
C GLU A 31 -3.33 8.49 -3.85
N GLU A 32 -3.02 8.94 -2.63
CA GLU A 32 -2.07 10.04 -2.39
C GLU A 32 -0.70 9.73 -2.98
N LEU A 33 -0.11 8.60 -2.59
CA LEU A 33 1.21 8.19 -3.07
C LEU A 33 1.23 7.86 -4.56
N SER A 34 0.11 7.40 -5.13
CA SER A 34 0.00 7.13 -6.57
C SER A 34 -0.04 8.40 -7.43
N LYS A 35 -0.36 9.55 -6.83
CA LYS A 35 -0.30 10.87 -7.49
C LYS A 35 1.12 11.42 -7.51
N GLU A 36 2.00 10.91 -6.66
CA GLU A 36 3.41 11.30 -6.63
C GLU A 36 4.18 10.70 -7.81
N ASP A 37 5.23 11.40 -8.24
CA ASP A 37 6.12 10.92 -9.30
C ASP A 37 7.16 9.93 -8.74
N LEU A 38 6.68 8.88 -8.09
CA LEU A 38 7.49 7.81 -7.52
C LEU A 38 7.62 6.64 -8.50
N SER A 39 8.71 5.88 -8.41
CA SER A 39 8.78 4.52 -8.94
C SER A 39 8.00 3.56 -8.05
N LEU A 40 7.78 2.32 -8.50
CA LEU A 40 7.17 1.28 -7.66
C LEU A 40 8.01 0.99 -6.40
N ASP A 41 9.33 0.92 -6.54
CA ASP A 41 10.23 0.73 -5.40
C ASP A 41 10.17 1.92 -4.43
N GLY A 42 10.11 3.15 -4.95
CA GLY A 42 9.95 4.36 -4.14
C GLY A 42 8.60 4.40 -3.41
N PHE A 43 7.53 3.93 -4.05
CA PHE A 43 6.24 3.73 -3.40
C PHE A 43 6.36 2.72 -2.25
N VAL A 44 6.99 1.56 -2.46
CA VAL A 44 7.15 0.51 -1.44
C VAL A 44 8.00 1.00 -0.25
N GLU A 45 9.03 1.80 -0.53
CA GLU A 45 9.86 2.44 0.50
C GLU A 45 9.04 3.43 1.33
N GLU A 46 8.36 4.38 0.68
CA GLU A 46 7.59 5.38 1.43
C GLU A 46 6.39 4.80 2.16
N PHE A 47 5.71 3.84 1.56
CA PHE A 47 4.65 3.10 2.24
C PHE A 47 5.17 2.34 3.47
N GLY A 48 6.39 1.80 3.39
CA GLY A 48 7.09 1.18 4.51
C GLY A 48 7.41 2.17 5.64
N ASN A 49 7.81 3.40 5.29
CA ASN A 49 8.05 4.47 6.26
C ASN A 49 6.76 4.88 6.97
N LEU A 50 5.67 5.09 6.22
CA LEU A 50 4.34 5.38 6.78
C LEU A 50 3.91 4.29 7.78
N THR A 51 4.03 3.02 7.40
CA THR A 51 3.71 1.87 8.29
C THR A 51 4.53 1.88 9.57
N SER A 52 5.77 2.36 9.52
CA SER A 52 6.66 2.41 10.69
C SER A 52 6.23 3.49 11.68
N VAL A 53 5.73 4.63 11.20
CA VAL A 53 5.32 5.80 12.02
C VAL A 53 3.83 5.84 12.35
N ALA A 54 3.02 4.95 11.79
CA ALA A 54 1.59 4.83 12.10
C ALA A 54 1.34 4.70 13.61
N ALA A 55 0.54 5.61 14.16
CA ALA A 55 0.21 5.66 15.58
C ALA A 55 -0.87 4.63 15.96
N ASP A 56 -1.82 4.37 15.05
CA ASP A 56 -2.88 3.40 15.25
C ASP A 56 -2.39 1.96 14.96
N PRO A 57 -2.47 1.03 15.93
CA PRO A 57 -2.03 -0.35 15.73
C PRO A 57 -2.83 -1.13 14.68
N THR A 58 -4.09 -0.76 14.47
CA THR A 58 -4.99 -1.42 13.50
C THR A 58 -4.60 -0.99 12.09
N GLU A 59 -4.45 0.32 11.84
CA GLU A 59 -3.94 0.86 10.58
C GLU A 59 -2.57 0.27 10.25
N LYS A 60 -1.67 0.22 11.23
CA LYS A 60 -0.34 -0.40 11.05
C LYS A 60 -0.42 -1.86 10.63
N THR A 61 -1.41 -2.59 11.13
CA THR A 61 -1.63 -4.00 10.77
C THR A 61 -2.16 -4.10 9.35
N ASP A 62 -3.19 -3.33 9.00
CA ASP A 62 -3.79 -3.29 7.66
C ASP A 62 -2.74 -2.92 6.59
N TRP A 63 -1.95 -1.88 6.86
CA TRP A 63 -0.88 -1.41 5.97
C TRP A 63 0.19 -2.46 5.76
N ARG A 64 0.53 -3.23 6.81
CA ARG A 64 1.51 -4.31 6.72
C ARG A 64 0.98 -5.52 5.95
N ILE A 65 -0.31 -5.84 6.07
CA ILE A 65 -0.96 -6.88 5.26
C ILE A 65 -0.83 -6.53 3.78
N PHE A 66 -1.21 -5.31 3.41
CA PHE A 66 -1.07 -4.80 2.04
C PHE A 66 0.37 -4.83 1.53
N LEU A 67 1.31 -4.30 2.32
CA LEU A 67 2.72 -4.21 1.90
C LEU A 67 3.34 -5.60 1.69
N ASN A 68 2.93 -6.59 2.49
CA ASN A 68 3.38 -7.97 2.34
C ASN A 68 2.84 -8.60 1.05
N ASP A 69 1.55 -8.41 0.73
CA ASP A 69 0.97 -8.90 -0.51
C ASP A 69 1.64 -8.26 -1.73
N LEU A 70 1.81 -6.93 -1.73
CA LEU A 70 2.49 -6.21 -2.81
C LEU A 70 3.92 -6.73 -3.02
N ARG A 71 4.72 -6.85 -1.95
CA ARG A 71 6.10 -7.37 -2.04
C ARG A 71 6.16 -8.81 -2.55
N SER A 72 5.19 -9.64 -2.21
CA SER A 72 5.13 -11.03 -2.68
C SER A 72 4.93 -11.13 -4.20
N ARG A 73 4.30 -10.13 -4.82
CA ARG A 73 4.08 -10.04 -6.27
C ARG A 73 5.26 -9.46 -7.04
N LEU A 74 6.21 -8.83 -6.34
CA LEU A 74 7.45 -8.29 -6.91
C LEU A 74 8.59 -9.32 -6.95
N SER A 75 8.41 -10.46 -6.28
CA SER A 75 9.37 -11.57 -6.20
C SER A 75 9.14 -12.57 -7.34
#